data_AF-U4KES2-F1
#
_entry.id   AF-U4KES2-F1
#
_cell.length_a   1.000
_cell.length_b   1.000
_cell.length_c   1.000
_cell.angle_alpha   90.00
_cell.angle_beta   90.00
_cell.angle_gamma   90.00
#
_symmetry.space_group_name_H-M   'P 1'
#
loop_
_entity.id
_entity.type
_entity.pdbx_description
1 polymer ?
#
loop_
_entity_poly.entity_id
_entity_poly.type
_entity_poly.pdbx_seq_one_letter_code
_entity_poly.pdbx_strand_id
1 'polypeptide(L)'
;MKAVLTLLFMLSFLPFSSLAQQVIHTSFSINKIYGVNTIDQTYKIDGYLVATWQDPNHPLKPKSGIRRIENRHLDRMLEDGSWMPAFEFINIIGQRLTPNKRLVITDKGGITYNERFQGTFTTEMDFRRFPFDNQSFEIIMEPFSFDQQSLKFGDASVFVEEMTNKTISEWEMDTSSTAKVSRHSYHHLDSAESTDYSRLTVTIDATRKPNYYLWQFILPLSLILIASWAVFWIEGFSERLMTSFTMMLTVVAYTFYTSSLLPRLPYTTFIERMIIMGYVSIFAAILIIVFVKIREERGKPTHGLIPYCRSIFPTFFLAAIAILIGVNSQL
;
A
#
# COMPACT_ATOMS: atom_id res chain seq x y z
N MET A 1 53.40 -16.49 21.08
CA MET A 1 52.57 -16.17 22.27
C MET A 1 51.47 -15.13 21.98
N LYS A 2 51.74 -14.04 21.25
CA LYS A 2 50.70 -13.05 20.86
C LYS A 2 49.63 -13.63 19.93
N ALA A 3 49.99 -14.42 18.91
CA ALA A 3 49.03 -15.02 17.97
C ALA A 3 48.05 -16.03 18.61
N VAL A 4 48.50 -16.77 19.64
CA VAL A 4 47.66 -17.72 20.39
C VAL A 4 46.68 -16.96 21.29
N LEU A 5 47.10 -15.83 21.87
CA LEU A 5 46.22 -14.95 22.65
C LEU A 5 45.16 -14.28 21.76
N THR A 6 45.52 -13.88 20.52
CA THR A 6 44.56 -13.32 19.55
C THR A 6 43.57 -14.37 19.04
N LEU A 7 44.00 -15.63 18.86
CA LEU A 7 43.11 -16.73 18.51
C LEU A 7 42.14 -17.08 19.66
N LEU A 8 42.63 -17.10 20.91
CA LEU A 8 41.78 -17.29 22.10
C LEU A 8 40.81 -16.13 22.33
N PHE A 9 41.22 -14.90 22.00
CA PHE A 9 40.33 -13.74 22.02
C PHE A 9 39.26 -13.89 20.93
N MET A 10 39.63 -14.21 19.68
CA MET A 10 38.69 -14.45 18.56
C MET A 10 37.72 -15.61 18.81
N LEU A 11 38.17 -16.70 19.47
CA LEU A 11 37.31 -17.83 19.85
C LEU A 11 36.30 -17.48 20.95
N SER A 12 36.53 -16.43 21.74
CA SER A 12 35.54 -15.90 22.70
C SER A 12 34.49 -14.98 22.07
N PHE A 13 34.63 -14.65 20.78
CA PHE A 13 33.71 -13.83 19.99
C PHE A 13 32.86 -14.64 19.00
N LEU A 14 32.87 -15.98 19.06
CA LEU A 14 31.84 -16.77 18.39
C LEU A 14 30.49 -16.45 19.07
N PRO A 15 29.55 -15.79 18.38
CA PRO A 15 28.24 -15.56 18.93
C PRO A 15 27.54 -16.92 18.93
N PHE A 16 27.00 -17.34 20.06
CA PHE A 16 26.33 -18.64 20.26
C PHE A 16 27.24 -19.86 20.32
N SER A 17 28.09 -19.92 21.34
CA SER A 17 28.43 -21.21 21.95
C SER A 17 27.30 -21.69 22.88
N SER A 18 26.09 -21.93 22.33
CA SER A 18 25.12 -22.79 22.99
C SER A 18 24.10 -23.31 21.98
N LEU A 19 23.83 -24.62 22.03
CA LEU A 19 22.81 -25.40 21.30
C LEU A 19 21.35 -24.89 21.39
N ALA A 20 21.11 -23.68 21.89
CA ALA A 20 19.77 -23.16 22.18
C ALA A 20 19.35 -22.10 21.15
N GLN A 21 18.20 -22.35 20.52
CA GLN A 21 17.49 -21.41 19.65
C GLN A 21 17.23 -20.09 20.38
N GLN A 22 17.65 -18.96 19.79
CA GLN A 22 17.37 -17.64 20.34
C GLN A 22 16.00 -17.15 19.89
N VAL A 23 15.18 -16.72 20.85
CA VAL A 23 13.86 -16.14 20.58
C VAL A 23 13.92 -14.63 20.69
N ILE A 24 13.44 -13.94 19.65
CA ILE A 24 13.45 -12.48 19.56
C ILE A 24 12.02 -11.97 19.56
N HIS A 25 11.67 -11.17 20.56
CA HIS A 25 10.37 -10.51 20.63
C HIS A 25 10.48 -9.12 20.01
N THR A 26 9.51 -8.76 19.18
CA THR A 26 9.56 -7.54 18.37
C THR A 26 8.37 -6.64 18.64
N SER A 27 8.58 -5.34 18.63
CA SER A 27 7.49 -4.37 18.67
C SER A 27 7.73 -3.30 17.61
N PHE A 28 6.70 -3.02 16.82
CA PHE A 28 6.69 -1.94 15.86
C PHE A 28 5.80 -0.80 16.36
N SER A 29 6.29 0.44 16.26
CA SER A 29 5.45 1.63 16.40
C SER A 29 5.47 2.40 15.09
N ILE A 30 4.32 2.49 14.42
CA ILE A 30 4.18 3.11 13.11
C ILE A 30 3.72 4.53 13.31
N ASN A 31 4.57 5.49 12.92
CA ASN A 31 4.27 6.90 13.05
C ASN A 31 3.45 7.43 11.88
N LYS A 32 3.84 7.01 10.66
CA LYS A 32 3.26 7.51 9.42
C LYS A 32 3.51 6.55 8.26
N ILE A 33 2.46 6.30 7.49
CA ILE A 33 2.53 5.70 6.15
C ILE A 33 2.16 6.79 5.13
N TYR A 34 2.95 6.96 4.08
CA TYR A 34 2.76 8.05 3.13
C TYR A 34 3.44 7.78 1.79
N GLY A 35 3.17 8.64 0.81
CA GLY A 35 3.84 8.57 -0.49
C GLY A 35 3.53 7.28 -1.24
N VAL A 36 2.27 6.83 -1.17
CA VAL A 36 1.80 5.66 -1.92
C VAL A 36 1.92 5.96 -3.40
N ASN A 37 2.74 5.17 -4.09
CA ASN A 37 2.88 5.17 -5.53
C ASN A 37 2.17 3.93 -6.06
N THR A 38 1.05 4.16 -6.75
CA THR A 38 0.16 3.09 -7.21
C THR A 38 0.70 2.33 -8.42
N ILE A 39 1.63 2.92 -9.19
CA ILE A 39 2.24 2.29 -10.37
C ILE A 39 3.29 1.28 -9.93
N ASP A 40 4.22 1.74 -9.09
CA ASP A 40 5.31 0.90 -8.58
C ASP A 40 4.85 0.01 -7.41
N GLN A 41 3.62 0.21 -6.92
CA GLN A 41 3.07 -0.45 -5.73
C GLN A 41 4.00 -0.29 -4.52
N THR A 42 4.41 0.96 -4.29
CA THR A 42 5.33 1.31 -3.21
C THR A 42 4.73 2.35 -2.27
N TYR A 43 5.24 2.39 -1.05
CA TYR A 43 4.82 3.30 0.00
C TYR A 43 5.97 3.53 0.96
N LYS A 44 5.93 4.65 1.68
CA LYS A 44 6.96 5.01 2.66
C LYS A 44 6.41 4.85 4.06
N ILE A 45 7.24 4.32 4.95
CA ILE A 45 6.94 4.18 6.36
C ILE A 45 8.00 4.94 7.16
N ASP A 46 7.54 5.67 8.18
CA ASP A 46 8.35 6.17 9.29
C ASP A 46 7.82 5.50 10.57
N GLY A 47 8.72 4.89 11.33
CA GLY A 47 8.36 4.15 12.53
C GLY A 47 9.55 3.79 13.39
N TYR A 48 9.28 3.02 14.44
CA TYR A 48 10.25 2.46 15.35
C TYR A 48 10.18 0.94 15.34
N LEU A 49 11.34 0.30 15.39
CA LEU A 49 11.49 -1.13 15.62
C LEU A 49 12.18 -1.33 16.98
N VAL A 50 11.54 -2.11 17.84
CA VAL A 50 12.14 -2.61 19.08
C VAL A 50 12.29 -4.12 18.98
N ALA A 51 13.49 -4.63 19.18
CA ALA A 51 13.77 -6.06 19.25
C ALA A 51 14.39 -6.40 20.61
N THR A 52 13.88 -7.43 21.28
CA THR A 52 14.36 -7.87 22.60
C THR A 52 14.68 -9.34 22.61
N TRP A 53 15.82 -9.68 23.22
CA TRP A 53 16.29 -11.05 23.39
C TRP A 53 17.14 -11.18 24.65
N GLN A 54 17.50 -12.42 24.99
CA GLN A 54 18.37 -12.72 26.14
C GLN A 54 19.72 -13.22 25.65
N ASP A 55 20.78 -12.64 26.21
CA ASP A 55 22.16 -13.11 26.10
C ASP A 55 22.87 -12.93 27.46
N PRO A 56 22.86 -13.97 28.32
CA PRO A 56 23.49 -13.92 29.64
C PRO A 56 24.99 -13.67 29.63
N ASN A 57 25.67 -14.01 28.51
CA ASN A 57 27.13 -14.00 28.37
C ASN A 57 27.64 -12.79 27.58
N HIS A 58 26.76 -11.83 27.27
CA HIS A 58 27.12 -10.66 26.47
C HIS A 58 28.32 -9.90 27.09
N PRO A 59 29.38 -9.60 26.32
CA PRO A 59 30.65 -9.08 26.85
C PRO A 59 30.51 -7.70 27.51
N LEU A 60 29.52 -6.91 27.09
CA LEU A 60 29.27 -5.55 27.60
C LEU A 60 28.24 -5.50 28.73
N LYS A 61 27.83 -6.65 29.27
CA LYS A 61 26.89 -6.75 30.39
C LYS A 61 27.43 -6.00 31.62
N PRO A 62 26.67 -5.05 32.20
CA PRO A 62 27.10 -4.32 33.39
C PRO A 62 27.06 -5.22 34.63
N LYS A 63 27.91 -4.92 35.63
CA LYS A 63 27.90 -5.63 36.93
C LYS A 63 26.64 -5.35 37.76
N SER A 64 26.00 -4.20 37.53
CA SER A 64 24.76 -3.78 38.19
C SER A 64 24.05 -2.75 37.32
N GLY A 65 22.73 -2.80 37.24
CA GLY A 65 21.90 -1.82 36.54
C GLY A 65 21.84 -2.02 35.03
N ILE A 66 21.88 -0.92 34.26
CA ILE A 66 21.64 -0.92 32.82
C ILE A 66 22.74 -0.15 32.10
N ARG A 67 23.26 -0.72 31.01
CA ARG A 67 24.15 -0.04 30.07
C ARG A 67 23.34 0.42 28.86
N ARG A 68 23.49 1.69 28.47
CA ARG A 68 22.87 2.29 27.29
C ARG A 68 23.94 2.72 26.31
N ILE A 69 23.77 2.39 25.04
CA ILE A 69 24.70 2.71 23.95
C ILE A 69 23.87 3.27 22.79
N GLU A 70 24.28 4.40 22.23
CA GLU A 70 23.50 5.12 21.22
C GLU A 70 24.35 5.46 19.99
N ASN A 71 23.71 5.37 18.83
CA ASN A 71 24.19 5.89 17.54
C ASN A 71 25.64 5.50 17.25
N ARG A 72 26.53 6.49 17.11
CA ARG A 72 27.94 6.29 16.77
C ARG A 72 28.70 5.40 17.75
N HIS A 73 28.30 5.36 19.02
CA HIS A 73 28.92 4.45 19.99
C HIS A 73 28.51 3.01 19.74
N LEU A 74 27.28 2.78 19.26
CA LEU A 74 26.82 1.47 18.85
C LEU A 74 27.52 1.04 17.55
N ASP A 75 27.74 1.94 16.60
CA ASP A 75 28.49 1.65 15.38
C ASP A 75 29.92 1.17 15.68
N ARG A 76 30.67 1.93 16.49
CA ARG A 76 32.02 1.54 16.89
C ARG A 76 32.05 0.21 17.61
N MET A 77 31.05 -0.05 18.46
CA MET A 77 30.94 -1.31 19.19
C MET A 77 30.81 -2.52 18.24
N LEU A 78 30.03 -2.38 17.17
CA LEU A 78 29.87 -3.40 16.13
C LEU A 78 31.16 -3.55 15.30
N GLU A 79 31.84 -2.44 14.99
CA GLU A 79 33.14 -2.42 14.30
C GLU A 79 34.25 -3.09 15.12
N ASP A 80 34.23 -2.92 16.44
CA ASP A 80 35.16 -3.54 17.40
C ASP A 80 34.92 -5.05 17.59
N GLY A 81 33.97 -5.63 16.85
CA GLY A 81 33.69 -7.07 16.82
C GLY A 81 32.60 -7.53 17.78
N SER A 82 31.85 -6.62 18.42
CA SER A 82 30.66 -7.03 19.17
C SER A 82 29.56 -7.47 18.20
N TRP A 83 29.04 -8.67 18.40
CA TRP A 83 28.03 -9.23 17.52
C TRP A 83 26.61 -8.75 17.88
N MET A 84 25.76 -8.59 16.85
CA MET A 84 24.32 -8.29 16.96
C MET A 84 23.60 -8.90 15.75
N PRO A 85 22.38 -9.46 15.90
CA PRO A 85 21.67 -10.03 14.75
C PRO A 85 21.23 -8.91 13.80
N ALA A 86 21.43 -9.14 12.50
CA ALA A 86 20.95 -8.24 11.46
C ALA A 86 19.51 -8.61 11.08
N PHE A 87 18.59 -7.66 11.26
CA PHE A 87 17.20 -7.76 10.84
C PHE A 87 17.02 -7.09 9.48
N GLU A 88 16.76 -7.88 8.46
CA GLU A 88 16.46 -7.41 7.11
C GLU A 88 14.96 -7.18 6.95
N PHE A 89 14.61 -6.10 6.26
CA PHE A 89 13.26 -5.94 5.75
C PHE A 89 13.21 -6.52 4.34
N ILE A 90 12.48 -7.61 4.14
CA ILE A 90 12.47 -8.36 2.89
C ILE A 90 11.81 -7.57 1.76
N ASN A 91 10.72 -6.85 2.06
CA ASN A 91 9.96 -6.10 1.07
C ASN A 91 10.35 -4.61 1.01
N ILE A 92 11.58 -4.26 1.42
CA ILE A 92 12.11 -2.90 1.28
C ILE A 92 12.73 -2.70 -0.11
N ILE A 93 12.55 -1.51 -0.67
CA ILE A 93 13.22 -1.07 -1.90
C ILE A 93 14.35 -0.12 -1.51
N GLY A 94 15.58 -0.55 -1.79
CA GLY A 94 16.79 0.17 -1.40
C GLY A 94 17.15 -0.03 0.07
N GLN A 95 17.75 0.98 0.70
CA GLN A 95 18.16 0.92 2.11
C GLN A 95 17.22 1.73 2.99
N ARG A 96 17.00 1.28 4.23
CA ARG A 96 16.33 2.09 5.26
C ARG A 96 17.28 3.17 5.78
N LEU A 97 16.73 4.33 6.04
CA LEU A 97 17.38 5.37 6.83
C LEU A 97 17.13 5.05 8.31
N THR A 98 18.20 4.96 9.11
CA THR A 98 18.12 4.77 10.56
C THR A 98 18.74 5.99 11.26
N PRO A 99 17.98 7.07 11.53
CA PRO A 99 18.54 8.29 12.11
C PRO A 99 19.05 8.11 13.53
N ASN A 100 18.33 7.31 14.33
CA ASN A 100 18.68 7.04 15.72
C ASN A 100 18.52 5.56 16.02
N LYS A 101 19.51 5.00 16.72
CA LYS A 101 19.51 3.63 17.22
C LYS A 101 20.11 3.57 18.61
N ARG A 102 19.57 2.68 19.44
CA ARG A 102 19.94 2.50 20.84
C ARG A 102 19.96 1.02 21.18
N LEU A 103 21.00 0.62 21.91
CA LEU A 103 21.11 -0.68 22.54
C LEU A 103 21.06 -0.49 24.06
N VAL A 104 20.21 -1.28 24.72
CA VAL A 104 20.08 -1.32 26.18
C VAL A 104 20.39 -2.72 26.65
N ILE A 105 21.37 -2.86 27.55
CA ILE A 105 21.82 -4.14 28.09
C ILE A 105 21.61 -4.11 29.61
N THR A 106 20.87 -5.07 30.13
CA THR A 106 20.63 -5.23 31.58
C THR A 106 21.71 -6.09 32.23
N ASP A 107 21.92 -5.92 33.53
CA ASP A 107 22.78 -6.76 34.37
C ASP A 107 22.37 -8.25 34.43
N LYS A 108 21.17 -8.59 33.93
CA LYS A 108 20.71 -9.97 33.76
C LYS A 108 21.05 -10.56 32.38
N GLY A 109 21.44 -9.74 31.41
CA GLY A 109 21.71 -10.17 30.03
C GLY A 109 20.54 -9.98 29.06
N GLY A 110 19.45 -9.33 29.51
CA GLY A 110 18.40 -8.89 28.61
C GLY A 110 18.89 -7.73 27.75
N ILE A 111 18.72 -7.87 26.44
CA ILE A 111 19.14 -6.90 25.43
C ILE A 111 17.90 -6.34 24.74
N THR A 112 17.88 -5.02 24.57
CA THR A 112 16.85 -4.31 23.82
C THR A 112 17.50 -3.42 22.79
N TYR A 113 17.30 -3.76 21.52
CA TYR A 113 17.62 -2.92 20.38
C TYR A 113 16.41 -2.07 20.04
N ASN A 114 16.61 -0.77 19.84
CA ASN A 114 15.58 0.17 19.41
C ASN A 114 16.14 1.04 18.28
N GLU A 115 15.45 1.09 17.15
CA GLU A 115 15.79 1.99 16.06
C GLU A 115 14.56 2.76 15.57
N ARG A 116 14.76 4.02 15.18
CA ARG A 116 13.81 4.72 14.30
C ARG A 116 14.23 4.42 12.87
N PHE A 117 13.30 3.97 12.04
CA PHE A 117 13.56 3.69 10.64
C PHE A 117 12.62 4.48 9.74
N GLN A 118 13.13 4.83 8.57
CA GLN A 118 12.35 5.32 7.44
C GLN A 118 12.74 4.53 6.21
N GLY A 119 11.76 3.96 5.50
CA GLY A 119 12.02 3.12 4.34
C GLY A 119 10.91 3.21 3.31
N THR A 120 11.22 2.83 2.07
CA THR A 120 10.24 2.61 1.00
C THR A 120 10.01 1.10 0.89
N PHE A 121 8.77 0.68 1.02
CA PHE A 121 8.35 -0.71 1.02
C PHE A 121 7.47 -1.00 -0.20
N THR A 122 7.36 -2.27 -0.56
CA THR A 122 6.48 -2.77 -1.61
C THR A 122 5.55 -3.86 -1.08
N THR A 123 4.33 -3.86 -1.59
CA THR A 123 3.32 -4.89 -1.35
C THR A 123 2.37 -4.89 -2.53
N GLU A 124 1.66 -5.98 -2.75
CA GLU A 124 0.61 -6.00 -3.77
C GLU A 124 -0.53 -5.06 -3.37
N MET A 125 -0.97 -4.21 -4.30
CA MET A 125 -2.05 -3.25 -4.08
C MET A 125 -3.10 -3.34 -5.17
N ASP A 126 -4.38 -3.42 -4.79
CA ASP A 126 -5.52 -3.44 -5.73
C ASP A 126 -6.27 -2.10 -5.70
N PHE A 127 -6.16 -1.34 -6.78
CA PHE A 127 -6.81 -0.05 -6.96
C PHE A 127 -8.06 -0.11 -7.85
N ARG A 128 -8.61 -1.29 -8.17
CA ARG A 128 -9.81 -1.41 -9.03
C ARG A 128 -11.02 -0.66 -8.44
N ARG A 129 -11.12 -0.63 -7.10
CA ARG A 129 -12.17 0.09 -6.36
C ARG A 129 -11.87 1.57 -6.14
N PHE A 130 -10.74 2.08 -6.62
CA PHE A 130 -10.35 3.49 -6.44
C PHE A 130 -11.50 4.45 -6.81
N PRO A 131 -11.84 5.44 -5.98
CA PRO A 131 -11.15 5.90 -4.76
C PRO A 131 -11.65 5.27 -3.44
N PHE A 132 -12.41 4.17 -3.51
CA PHE A 132 -13.01 3.45 -2.37
C PHE A 132 -12.23 2.19 -2.00
N ASP A 133 -10.92 2.22 -2.22
CA ASP A 133 -10.02 1.10 -2.03
C ASP A 133 -9.55 0.95 -0.58
N ASN A 134 -9.34 -0.30 -0.19
CA ASN A 134 -8.72 -0.72 1.06
C ASN A 134 -7.39 -1.37 0.71
N GLN A 135 -6.33 -0.98 1.40
CA GLN A 135 -4.98 -1.51 1.16
C GLN A 135 -4.42 -2.08 2.46
N SER A 136 -3.61 -3.13 2.31
CA SER A 136 -2.89 -3.77 3.40
C SER A 136 -1.40 -3.46 3.26
N PHE A 137 -0.89 -2.55 4.09
CA PHE A 137 0.52 -2.20 4.09
C PHE A 137 1.31 -3.19 4.95
N GLU A 138 2.29 -3.84 4.34
CA GLU A 138 3.07 -4.90 5.00
C GLU A 138 4.50 -4.47 5.33
N ILE A 139 5.02 -4.94 6.48
CA ILE A 139 6.45 -4.92 6.80
C ILE A 139 6.85 -6.36 7.02
N ILE A 140 7.70 -6.88 6.14
CA ILE A 140 8.20 -8.25 6.23
C ILE A 140 9.63 -8.19 6.75
N MET A 141 9.88 -8.81 7.90
CA MET A 141 11.20 -8.86 8.53
C MET A 141 11.69 -10.29 8.66
N GLU A 142 12.98 -10.50 8.43
CA GLU A 142 13.66 -11.78 8.56
C GLU A 142 15.08 -11.58 9.11
N PRO A 143 15.64 -12.52 9.87
CA PRO A 143 17.06 -12.52 10.19
C PRO A 143 17.88 -12.77 8.92
N PHE A 144 18.86 -11.91 8.63
CA PHE A 144 19.62 -12.00 7.38
C PHE A 144 20.45 -13.29 7.26
N SER A 145 21.07 -13.74 8.37
CA SER A 145 22.06 -14.82 8.34
C SER A 145 21.67 -16.04 9.16
N PHE A 146 20.61 -15.96 9.98
CA PHE A 146 20.29 -17.00 10.95
C PHE A 146 19.02 -17.74 10.54
N ASP A 147 19.17 -19.04 10.38
CA ASP A 147 18.05 -19.95 10.15
C ASP A 147 17.09 -19.97 11.36
N GLN A 148 15.92 -20.57 11.15
CA GLN A 148 14.90 -20.71 12.18
C GLN A 148 15.40 -21.54 13.37
N GLN A 149 16.39 -22.43 13.21
CA GLN A 149 16.92 -23.24 14.31
C GLN A 149 17.78 -22.40 15.27
N SER A 150 18.51 -21.43 14.72
CA SER A 150 19.39 -20.53 15.46
C SER A 150 18.63 -19.34 16.03
N LEU A 151 17.75 -18.72 15.24
CA LEU A 151 17.02 -17.51 15.61
C LEU A 151 15.58 -17.58 15.13
N LYS A 152 14.64 -17.35 16.04
CA LYS A 152 13.21 -17.34 15.77
C LYS A 152 12.54 -16.09 16.33
N PHE A 153 11.56 -15.55 15.61
CA PHE A 153 10.67 -14.53 16.17
C PHE A 153 9.67 -15.15 17.15
N GLY A 154 9.57 -14.55 18.33
CA GLY A 154 8.58 -14.85 19.35
C GLY A 154 7.35 -13.96 19.19
N ASP A 155 6.89 -13.38 20.29
CA ASP A 155 5.76 -12.45 20.28
C ASP A 155 6.11 -11.18 19.49
N ALA A 156 5.15 -10.74 18.68
CA ALA A 156 5.24 -9.52 17.90
C ALA A 156 4.04 -8.62 18.17
N SER A 157 4.29 -7.35 18.47
CA SER A 157 3.25 -6.33 18.68
C SER A 157 3.41 -5.18 17.70
N VAL A 158 2.29 -4.58 17.29
CA VAL A 158 2.25 -3.44 16.37
C VAL A 158 1.37 -2.39 16.98
N PHE A 159 1.90 -1.16 17.03
CA PHE A 159 1.21 0.01 17.52
C PHE A 159 1.15 1.03 16.39
N VAL A 160 -0.06 1.51 16.08
CA VAL A 160 -0.25 2.58 15.10
C VAL A 160 -0.45 3.88 15.87
N GLU A 161 0.63 4.65 16.02
CA GLU A 161 0.62 5.95 16.67
C GLU A 161 0.57 7.02 15.59
N GLU A 162 -0.64 7.33 15.12
CA GLU A 162 -0.83 8.30 14.05
C GLU A 162 -0.42 9.71 14.54
N MET A 163 0.80 10.14 14.22
CA MET A 163 1.33 11.46 14.61
C MET A 163 0.63 12.61 13.88
N THR A 164 -0.07 12.32 12.79
CA THR A 164 -0.79 13.30 11.99
C THR A 164 -2.25 13.41 12.39
N ASN A 165 -2.83 14.60 12.17
CA ASN A 165 -4.26 14.80 12.38
C ASN A 165 -5.06 13.83 11.51
N LYS A 166 -5.81 12.94 12.17
CA LYS A 166 -6.66 11.93 11.53
C LYS A 166 -7.58 12.52 10.48
N THR A 167 -7.98 13.79 10.56
CA THR A 167 -8.89 14.39 9.58
C THR A 167 -8.23 14.75 8.25
N ILE A 168 -6.92 15.04 8.24
CA ILE A 168 -6.20 15.56 7.07
C ILE A 168 -5.49 14.44 6.28
N SER A 169 -5.22 13.30 6.90
CA SER A 169 -4.58 12.16 6.23
C SER A 169 -5.43 11.64 5.05
N GLU A 170 -4.77 11.28 3.95
CA GLU A 170 -5.39 10.63 2.78
C GLU A 170 -5.90 9.22 3.11
N TRP A 171 -5.22 8.54 4.03
CA TRP A 171 -5.51 7.18 4.47
C TRP A 171 -5.99 7.20 5.91
N GLU A 172 -7.03 6.42 6.18
CA GLU A 172 -7.49 6.11 7.53
C GLU A 172 -7.00 4.71 7.90
N MET A 173 -6.09 4.65 8.88
CA MET A 173 -5.51 3.38 9.34
C MET A 173 -6.51 2.66 10.25
N ASP A 174 -6.72 1.37 10.01
CA ASP A 174 -7.46 0.53 10.95
C ASP A 174 -6.62 0.26 12.21
N THR A 175 -7.30 0.21 13.34
CA THR A 175 -6.75 -0.19 14.63
C THR A 175 -6.42 -1.68 14.71
N SER A 176 -6.93 -2.49 13.77
CA SER A 176 -6.80 -3.95 13.74
C SER A 176 -5.47 -4.47 13.15
N SER A 177 -4.34 -3.77 13.36
CA SER A 177 -3.04 -4.21 12.84
C SER A 177 -2.65 -5.60 13.35
N THR A 178 -2.15 -6.45 12.47
CA THR A 178 -1.77 -7.82 12.81
C THR A 178 -0.27 -8.06 12.66
N ALA A 179 0.26 -8.97 13.48
CA ALA A 179 1.63 -9.44 13.37
C ALA A 179 1.62 -10.97 13.37
N LYS A 180 2.22 -11.57 12.34
CA LYS A 180 2.23 -13.02 12.13
C LYS A 180 3.65 -13.51 11.91
N VAL A 181 4.06 -14.47 12.74
CA VAL A 181 5.30 -15.21 12.51
C VAL A 181 5.00 -16.44 11.66
N SER A 182 5.78 -16.64 10.61
CA SER A 182 5.68 -17.74 9.67
C SER A 182 7.05 -18.33 9.37
N ARG A 183 7.06 -19.52 8.77
CA ARG A 183 8.27 -20.17 8.25
C ARG A 183 8.36 -19.89 6.76
N HIS A 184 9.53 -19.48 6.30
CA HIS A 184 9.83 -19.34 4.87
C HIS A 184 11.05 -20.18 4.49
N SER A 185 10.96 -20.91 3.38
CA SER A 185 11.99 -21.85 2.94
C SER A 185 12.59 -21.41 1.60
N TYR A 186 13.91 -21.30 1.53
CA TYR A 186 14.61 -20.96 0.29
C TYR A 186 15.21 -22.19 -0.38
N HIS A 187 14.58 -22.66 -1.47
CA HIS A 187 14.98 -23.90 -2.14
C HIS A 187 16.23 -23.78 -3.04
N HIS A 188 16.72 -22.57 -3.30
CA HIS A 188 17.91 -22.34 -4.12
C HIS A 188 19.21 -22.30 -3.30
N LEU A 189 19.11 -22.32 -1.97
CA LEU A 189 20.25 -22.41 -1.07
C LEU A 189 20.63 -23.89 -0.93
N ASP A 190 21.57 -24.34 -1.76
CA ASP A 190 22.22 -25.65 -1.61
C ASP A 190 23.34 -25.52 -0.56
N SER A 191 23.08 -25.85 0.70
CA SER A 191 24.13 -25.93 1.71
C SER A 191 23.79 -26.86 2.88
N ALA A 192 24.82 -27.19 3.65
CA ALA A 192 24.79 -28.06 4.84
C ALA A 192 24.02 -27.48 6.06
N GLU A 193 23.29 -26.38 5.87
CA GLU A 193 22.54 -25.65 6.90
C GLU A 193 21.04 -25.64 6.58
N SER A 194 20.18 -25.33 7.56
CA SER A 194 18.73 -25.28 7.36
C SER A 194 18.36 -24.13 6.42
N THR A 195 17.55 -24.42 5.39
CA THR A 195 17.07 -23.41 4.43
C THR A 195 15.82 -22.66 4.89
N ASP A 196 15.41 -22.90 6.14
CA ASP A 196 14.18 -22.37 6.74
C ASP A 196 14.49 -21.18 7.63
N TYR A 197 13.83 -20.06 7.38
CA TYR A 197 13.95 -18.83 8.14
C TYR A 197 12.63 -18.49 8.84
N SER A 198 12.75 -17.87 10.01
CA SER A 198 11.60 -17.32 10.74
C SER A 198 11.27 -15.95 10.18
N ARG A 199 10.12 -15.81 9.52
CA ARG A 199 9.66 -14.56 8.92
C ARG A 199 8.55 -13.92 9.73
N LEU A 200 8.70 -12.64 10.07
CA LEU A 200 7.67 -11.83 10.69
C LEU A 200 7.01 -10.94 9.64
N THR A 201 5.70 -11.06 9.47
CA THR A 201 4.88 -10.18 8.64
C THR A 201 4.00 -9.33 9.55
N VAL A 202 4.17 -8.02 9.46
CA VAL A 202 3.31 -7.02 10.10
C VAL A 202 2.40 -6.43 9.03
N THR A 203 1.09 -6.47 9.24
CA THR A 203 0.09 -5.97 8.28
C THR A 203 -0.73 -4.86 8.93
N ILE A 204 -0.82 -3.73 8.25
CA ILE A 204 -1.55 -2.53 8.66
C ILE A 204 -2.57 -2.23 7.57
N ASP A 205 -3.84 -2.48 7.88
CA ASP A 205 -4.93 -2.20 6.95
C ASP A 205 -5.30 -0.72 6.99
N ALA A 206 -5.57 -0.14 5.81
CA ALA A 206 -5.92 1.26 5.66
C ALA A 206 -6.97 1.45 4.58
N THR A 207 -7.91 2.35 4.83
CA THR A 207 -8.97 2.73 3.88
C THR A 207 -8.69 4.12 3.32
N ARG A 208 -8.78 4.30 2.00
CA ARG A 208 -8.62 5.62 1.39
C ARG A 208 -9.83 6.50 1.71
N LYS A 209 -9.59 7.78 2.00
CA LYS A 209 -10.68 8.75 2.11
C LYS A 209 -11.13 9.24 0.74
N PRO A 210 -12.39 9.01 0.35
CA PRO A 210 -12.83 9.29 -1.02
C PRO A 210 -13.26 10.76 -1.24
N ASN A 211 -13.40 11.56 -0.18
CA ASN A 211 -14.06 12.87 -0.23
C ASN A 211 -13.53 13.81 -1.32
N TYR A 212 -12.21 13.94 -1.44
CA TYR A 212 -11.59 14.75 -2.49
C TYR A 212 -12.03 14.29 -3.88
N TYR A 213 -12.00 12.98 -4.13
CA TYR A 213 -12.36 12.39 -5.41
C TYR A 213 -13.87 12.47 -5.72
N LEU A 214 -14.71 12.36 -4.69
CA LEU A 214 -16.15 12.54 -4.81
C LEU A 214 -16.49 13.95 -5.35
N TRP A 215 -15.93 14.99 -4.73
CA TRP A 215 -16.23 16.37 -5.09
C TRP A 215 -15.51 16.86 -6.35
N GLN A 216 -14.24 16.48 -6.53
CA GLN A 216 -13.42 17.01 -7.62
C GLN A 216 -13.57 16.23 -8.92
N PHE A 217 -13.94 14.94 -8.85
CA PHE A 217 -14.00 14.07 -10.03
C PHE A 217 -15.42 13.54 -10.26
N ILE A 218 -15.96 12.77 -9.31
CA ILE A 218 -17.21 12.04 -9.53
C ILE A 218 -18.41 12.99 -9.74
N LEU A 219 -18.52 14.06 -8.95
CA LEU A 219 -19.61 15.02 -9.08
C LEU A 219 -19.57 15.78 -10.43
N PRO A 220 -18.47 16.43 -10.86
CA PRO A 220 -18.40 17.08 -12.16
C PRO A 220 -18.65 16.13 -13.33
N LEU A 221 -18.09 14.92 -13.29
CA LEU A 221 -18.34 13.90 -14.32
C LEU A 221 -19.83 13.55 -14.39
N SER A 222 -20.48 13.33 -13.25
CA SER A 222 -21.91 13.01 -13.20
C SER A 222 -22.76 14.14 -13.79
N LEU A 223 -22.42 15.40 -13.52
CA LEU A 223 -23.10 16.56 -14.09
C LEU A 223 -22.93 16.66 -15.61
N ILE A 224 -21.72 16.40 -16.14
CA ILE A 224 -21.47 16.35 -17.59
C ILE A 224 -22.35 15.28 -18.25
N LEU A 225 -22.46 14.09 -17.62
CA LEU A 225 -23.25 12.99 -18.15
C LEU A 225 -24.74 13.29 -18.14
N ILE A 226 -25.26 13.86 -17.05
CA ILE A 226 -26.66 14.31 -16.98
C ILE A 226 -26.94 15.37 -18.03
N ALA A 227 -26.06 16.35 -18.19
CA ALA A 227 -26.19 17.40 -19.21
C ALA A 227 -26.14 16.84 -20.63
N SER A 228 -25.41 15.74 -20.87
CA SER A 228 -25.33 15.11 -22.19
C SER A 228 -26.69 14.64 -22.73
N TRP A 229 -27.61 14.27 -21.84
CA TRP A 229 -28.95 13.81 -22.22
C TRP A 229 -29.91 14.94 -22.57
N ALA A 230 -29.57 16.20 -22.25
CA ALA A 230 -30.35 17.37 -22.65
C ALA A 230 -30.54 17.44 -24.18
N VAL A 231 -29.67 16.77 -24.95
CA VAL A 231 -29.80 16.65 -26.41
C VAL A 231 -31.17 16.11 -26.86
N PHE A 232 -31.82 15.25 -26.07
CA PHE A 232 -33.15 14.70 -26.41
C PHE A 232 -34.30 15.72 -26.25
N TRP A 233 -34.05 16.88 -25.64
CA TRP A 233 -35.00 17.99 -25.52
C TRP A 233 -34.83 19.03 -26.62
N ILE A 234 -33.69 19.04 -27.32
CA ILE A 234 -33.47 19.91 -28.49
C ILE A 234 -34.36 19.41 -29.62
N GLU A 235 -34.95 20.30 -30.44
CA GLU A 235 -35.85 19.90 -31.54
C GLU A 235 -35.11 19.66 -32.86
N GLY A 236 -34.22 20.57 -33.24
CA GLY A 236 -33.55 20.54 -34.53
C GLY A 236 -32.45 19.47 -34.64
N PHE A 237 -32.40 18.80 -35.80
CA PHE A 237 -31.46 17.71 -36.06
C PHE A 237 -30.00 18.18 -36.04
N SER A 238 -29.71 19.31 -36.69
CA SER A 238 -28.35 19.86 -36.76
C SER A 238 -27.85 20.24 -35.37
N GLU A 239 -28.71 20.90 -34.59
CA GLU A 239 -28.46 21.32 -33.22
C GLU A 239 -28.19 20.11 -32.33
N ARG A 240 -29.02 19.06 -32.41
CA ARG A 240 -28.80 17.80 -31.67
C ARG A 240 -27.43 17.19 -31.97
N LEU A 241 -27.08 17.08 -33.24
CA LEU A 241 -25.85 16.45 -33.69
C LEU A 241 -24.61 17.27 -33.24
N MET A 242 -24.66 18.60 -33.40
CA MET A 242 -23.61 19.51 -32.96
C MET A 242 -23.43 19.52 -31.43
N THR A 243 -24.53 19.48 -30.68
CA THR A 243 -24.48 19.34 -29.21
C THR A 243 -23.87 18.00 -28.82
N SER A 244 -24.25 16.88 -29.44
CA SER A 244 -23.64 15.58 -29.16
C SER A 244 -22.14 15.54 -29.42
N PHE A 245 -21.66 16.15 -30.51
CA PHE A 245 -20.22 16.25 -30.77
C PHE A 245 -19.50 17.14 -29.75
N THR A 246 -20.11 18.26 -29.35
CA THR A 246 -19.58 19.11 -28.27
C THR A 246 -19.50 18.33 -26.94
N MET A 247 -20.50 17.51 -26.62
CA MET A 247 -20.48 16.66 -25.43
C MET A 247 -19.41 15.57 -25.53
N MET A 248 -19.22 14.96 -26.70
CA MET A 248 -18.15 14.00 -26.94
C MET A 248 -16.78 14.63 -26.68
N LEU A 249 -16.54 15.83 -27.26
CA LEU A 249 -15.32 16.59 -27.03
C LEU A 249 -15.13 16.94 -25.55
N THR A 250 -16.22 17.25 -24.84
CA THR A 250 -16.20 17.56 -23.40
C THR A 250 -15.75 16.35 -22.58
N VAL A 251 -16.24 15.14 -22.89
CA VAL A 251 -15.80 13.90 -22.22
C VAL A 251 -14.35 13.57 -22.58
N VAL A 252 -13.91 13.83 -23.82
CA VAL A 252 -12.49 13.73 -24.22
C VAL A 252 -11.61 14.66 -23.40
N ALA A 253 -11.98 15.94 -23.33
CA ALA A 253 -11.24 16.92 -22.53
C ALA A 253 -11.20 16.51 -21.05
N TYR A 254 -12.31 16.01 -20.50
CA TYR A 254 -12.37 15.50 -19.13
C TYR A 254 -11.49 14.26 -18.93
N THR A 255 -11.40 13.37 -19.92
CA THR A 255 -10.50 12.20 -19.88
C THR A 255 -9.04 12.64 -19.78
N PHE A 256 -8.63 13.65 -20.55
CA PHE A 256 -7.28 14.22 -20.46
C PHE A 256 -7.01 14.88 -19.10
N TYR A 257 -7.97 15.66 -18.60
CA TYR A 257 -7.88 16.28 -17.26
C TYR A 257 -7.68 15.21 -16.18
N THR A 258 -8.54 14.19 -16.16
CA THR A 258 -8.48 13.11 -15.16
C THR A 258 -7.22 12.27 -15.27
N SER A 259 -6.80 11.88 -16.48
CA SER A 259 -5.58 11.10 -16.71
C SER A 259 -4.28 11.85 -16.37
N SER A 260 -4.33 13.18 -16.26
CA SER A 260 -3.19 14.00 -15.81
C SER A 260 -3.03 14.05 -14.29
N LEU A 261 -4.10 13.78 -13.54
CA LEU A 261 -4.14 13.88 -12.09
C LEU A 261 -4.20 12.52 -11.40
N LEU A 262 -4.87 11.56 -12.02
CA LEU A 262 -4.99 10.20 -11.52
C LEU A 262 -3.79 9.37 -11.98
N PRO A 263 -3.31 8.44 -11.13
CA PRO A 263 -2.21 7.60 -11.52
C PRO A 263 -2.62 6.61 -12.62
N ARG A 264 -1.65 6.27 -13.48
CA ARG A 264 -1.86 5.34 -14.59
C ARG A 264 -1.79 3.90 -14.09
N LEU A 265 -2.92 3.23 -14.05
CA LEU A 265 -3.00 1.83 -13.65
C LEU A 265 -3.11 0.92 -14.89
N PRO A 266 -2.62 -0.33 -14.81
CA PRO A 266 -2.73 -1.28 -15.92
C PRO A 266 -4.17 -1.82 -16.11
N TYR A 267 -5.11 -1.43 -15.25
CA TYR A 267 -6.51 -1.84 -15.25
C TYR A 267 -7.43 -0.64 -15.01
N THR A 268 -8.71 -0.78 -15.36
CA THR A 268 -9.68 0.31 -15.24
C THR A 268 -10.23 0.47 -13.82
N THR A 269 -10.12 1.69 -13.31
CA THR A 269 -10.70 2.16 -12.05
C THR A 269 -12.20 2.45 -12.17
N PHE A 270 -12.88 2.68 -11.05
CA PHE A 270 -14.29 3.07 -11.05
C PHE A 270 -14.54 4.36 -11.86
N ILE A 271 -13.69 5.37 -11.69
CA ILE A 271 -13.83 6.66 -12.40
C ILE A 271 -13.66 6.47 -13.91
N GLU A 272 -12.69 5.68 -14.35
CA GLU A 272 -12.48 5.39 -15.76
C GLU A 272 -13.65 4.61 -16.37
N ARG A 273 -14.25 3.66 -15.63
CA ARG A 273 -15.48 2.98 -16.06
C ARG A 273 -16.64 3.96 -16.22
N MET A 274 -16.78 4.96 -15.34
CA MET A 274 -17.78 6.03 -15.51
C MET A 274 -17.54 6.86 -16.77
N ILE A 275 -16.28 7.20 -17.07
CA ILE A 275 -15.92 7.92 -18.31
C ILE A 275 -16.28 7.08 -19.54
N ILE A 276 -15.96 5.79 -19.54
CA ILE A 276 -16.30 4.85 -20.63
C ILE A 276 -17.82 4.76 -20.83
N MET A 277 -18.60 4.66 -19.75
CA MET A 277 -20.06 4.73 -19.84
C MET A 277 -20.53 6.04 -20.48
N GLY A 278 -19.87 7.15 -20.20
CA GLY A 278 -20.13 8.44 -20.84
C GLY A 278 -19.93 8.41 -22.35
N TYR A 279 -18.80 7.87 -22.81
CA TYR A 279 -18.55 7.69 -24.24
C TYR A 279 -19.61 6.83 -24.90
N VAL A 280 -19.94 5.69 -24.31
CA VAL A 280 -20.98 4.78 -24.84
C VAL A 280 -22.34 5.46 -24.89
N SER A 281 -22.70 6.22 -23.84
CA SER A 281 -23.96 6.98 -23.78
C SER A 281 -24.04 8.03 -24.89
N ILE A 282 -23.01 8.86 -25.06
CA ILE A 282 -23.02 9.91 -26.10
C ILE A 282 -23.02 9.28 -27.50
N PHE A 283 -22.24 8.24 -27.72
CA PHE A 283 -22.21 7.54 -29.00
C PHE A 283 -23.56 6.90 -29.33
N ALA A 284 -24.20 6.25 -28.37
CA ALA A 284 -25.55 5.71 -28.54
C ALA A 284 -26.58 6.80 -28.86
N ALA A 285 -26.48 7.97 -28.21
CA ALA A 285 -27.34 9.12 -28.52
C ALA A 285 -27.16 9.58 -29.97
N ILE A 286 -25.92 9.70 -30.46
CA ILE A 286 -25.63 10.05 -31.87
C ILE A 286 -26.28 9.05 -32.83
N LEU A 287 -26.10 7.75 -32.59
CA LEU A 287 -26.69 6.70 -33.43
C LEU A 287 -28.22 6.81 -33.48
N ILE A 288 -28.87 7.05 -32.34
CA ILE A 288 -30.32 7.21 -32.28
C ILE A 288 -30.77 8.48 -33.01
N ILE A 289 -30.08 9.61 -32.84
CA ILE A 289 -30.40 10.86 -33.52
C ILE A 289 -30.34 10.68 -35.05
N VAL A 290 -29.27 10.05 -35.55
CA VAL A 290 -29.12 9.74 -36.99
C VAL A 290 -30.18 8.74 -37.45
N PHE A 291 -30.45 7.70 -36.68
CA PHE A 291 -31.46 6.71 -37.01
C PHE A 291 -32.87 7.31 -37.11
N VAL A 292 -33.24 8.20 -36.18
CA VAL A 292 -34.52 8.90 -36.22
C VAL A 292 -34.63 9.75 -37.49
N LYS A 293 -33.55 10.46 -37.86
CA LYS A 293 -33.53 11.27 -39.09
C LYS A 293 -33.73 10.43 -40.35
N ILE A 294 -33.02 9.30 -40.47
CA ILE A 294 -33.17 8.38 -41.61
C ILE A 294 -34.60 7.80 -41.67
N ARG A 295 -35.22 7.51 -40.53
CA ARG A 295 -36.60 7.01 -40.49
C ARG A 295 -37.62 8.07 -40.92
N GLU A 296 -37.41 9.30 -40.49
CA GLU A 296 -38.22 10.46 -40.88
C GLU A 296 -38.16 10.67 -42.39
N GLU A 297 -36.96 10.63 -43.00
CA GLU A 297 -36.78 10.73 -44.45
C GLU A 297 -37.45 9.58 -45.22
N ARG A 298 -37.57 8.39 -44.62
CA ARG A 298 -38.28 7.25 -45.19
C ARG A 298 -39.79 7.27 -44.95
N GLY A 299 -40.34 8.35 -44.39
CA GLY A 299 -41.77 8.50 -44.11
C GLY A 299 -42.29 7.56 -43.02
N LYS A 300 -41.42 6.97 -42.20
CA LYS A 300 -41.82 6.09 -41.10
C LYS A 300 -42.16 6.92 -39.85
N PRO A 301 -43.12 6.49 -39.02
CA PRO A 301 -43.45 7.21 -37.79
C PRO A 301 -42.26 7.21 -36.82
N THR A 302 -41.96 8.39 -36.26
CA THR A 302 -40.85 8.66 -35.33
C THR A 302 -41.31 9.31 -34.01
N HIS A 303 -42.57 9.73 -33.92
CA HIS A 303 -43.12 10.62 -32.89
C HIS A 303 -42.98 10.14 -31.43
N GLY A 304 -42.65 8.86 -31.20
CA GLY A 304 -42.39 8.31 -29.86
C GLY A 304 -40.92 8.07 -29.52
N LEU A 305 -40.02 7.95 -30.50
CA LEU A 305 -38.65 7.44 -30.27
C LEU A 305 -37.82 8.33 -29.34
N ILE A 306 -37.83 9.64 -29.59
CA ILE A 306 -37.06 10.61 -28.79
C ILE A 306 -37.63 10.78 -27.38
N PRO A 307 -38.96 10.95 -27.18
CA PRO A 307 -39.55 10.97 -25.85
C PRO A 307 -39.20 9.75 -24.99
N TYR A 308 -39.15 8.53 -25.56
CA TYR A 308 -38.71 7.35 -24.81
C TYR A 308 -37.23 7.45 -24.39
N CYS A 309 -36.36 7.96 -25.26
CA CYS A 309 -34.94 8.13 -24.94
C CYS A 309 -34.69 9.08 -23.77
N ARG A 310 -35.56 10.08 -23.58
CA ARG A 310 -35.51 11.01 -22.43
C ARG A 310 -35.57 10.31 -21.07
N SER A 311 -36.24 9.16 -20.99
CA SER A 311 -36.35 8.37 -19.75
C SER A 311 -35.41 7.17 -19.74
N ILE A 312 -35.19 6.51 -20.90
CA ILE A 312 -34.35 5.32 -21.00
C ILE A 312 -32.89 5.63 -20.66
N PHE A 313 -32.32 6.73 -21.16
CA PHE A 313 -30.90 7.03 -20.92
C PHE A 313 -30.60 7.28 -19.44
N PRO A 314 -31.35 8.15 -18.72
CA PRO A 314 -31.15 8.33 -17.29
C PRO A 314 -31.35 7.05 -16.48
N THR A 315 -32.41 6.28 -16.77
CA THR A 315 -32.71 5.05 -16.02
C THR A 315 -31.66 3.96 -16.25
N PHE A 316 -31.22 3.78 -17.50
CA PHE A 316 -30.14 2.87 -17.83
C PHE A 316 -28.83 3.27 -17.15
N PHE A 317 -28.51 4.56 -17.12
CA PHE A 317 -27.30 5.04 -16.46
C PHE A 317 -27.32 4.81 -14.94
N LEU A 318 -28.45 5.11 -14.28
CA LEU A 318 -28.62 4.84 -12.85
C LEU A 318 -28.49 3.33 -12.55
N ALA A 319 -29.09 2.48 -13.39
CA ALA A 319 -28.95 1.03 -13.27
C ALA A 319 -27.50 0.59 -13.49
N ALA A 320 -26.80 1.14 -14.49
CA ALA A 320 -25.41 0.83 -14.78
C ALA A 320 -24.48 1.27 -13.64
N ILE A 321 -24.71 2.45 -13.04
CA ILE A 321 -24.01 2.88 -11.82
C ILE A 321 -24.27 1.92 -10.67
N ALA A 322 -25.53 1.55 -10.43
CA ALA A 322 -25.87 0.63 -9.33
C ALA A 322 -25.18 -0.73 -9.52
N ILE A 323 -25.13 -1.25 -10.76
CA ILE A 323 -24.40 -2.47 -11.10
C ILE A 323 -22.89 -2.27 -10.88
N LEU A 324 -22.30 -1.16 -11.32
CA LEU A 324 -20.89 -0.90 -11.12
C LEU A 324 -20.51 -0.79 -9.64
N ILE A 325 -21.36 -0.15 -8.83
CA ILE A 325 -21.18 -0.09 -7.37
C ILE A 325 -21.30 -1.50 -6.78
N GLY A 326 -22.27 -2.29 -7.21
CA GLY A 326 -22.44 -3.67 -6.76
C GLY A 326 -21.29 -4.61 -7.15
N VAL A 327 -20.76 -4.50 -8.36
CA VAL A 327 -19.58 -5.24 -8.80
C VAL A 327 -18.35 -4.80 -8.00
N ASN A 328 -18.21 -3.50 -7.76
CA ASN A 328 -17.13 -2.98 -6.93
C ASN A 328 -17.29 -3.28 -5.44
N SER A 329 -18.46 -3.67 -4.93
CA SER A 329 -18.59 -4.08 -3.53
C SER A 329 -18.20 -5.55 -3.30
N GLN A 330 -18.25 -6.38 -4.36
CA GLN A 330 -17.92 -7.82 -4.31
C GLN A 330 -16.47 -8.18 -4.67
N LEU A 331 -15.70 -7.25 -5.28
CA LEU A 331 -14.30 -7.44 -5.70
C LEU A 331 -13.28 -7.05 -4.62
#